data_AF-A0A0A6XDU9-F1
#
_entry.id   AF-A0A0A6XDU9-F1
#
_cell.length_a   1.000
_cell.length_b   1.000
_cell.length_c   1.000
_cell.angle_alpha   90.00
_cell.angle_beta   90.00
_cell.angle_gamma   90.00
#
_symmetry.space_group_name_H-M   'P 1'
#
loop_
_entity.id
_entity.type
_entity.pdbx_description
1 polymer ?
#
loop_
_entity_poly.entity_id
_entity_poly.type
_entity_poly.pdbx_seq_one_letter_code
_entity_poly.pdbx_strand_id
1 'polypeptide(L)'
;MDEQKANTAVAGEQLVQWVVDLWRSLLKMPEIEADTHLFDVPASSLTAVRMRSRIQAELGKEIELIDILDHPTPREMAGLITRAPAWTGVQPWQELDWSTPKDGRDTAEPTH
;
A
#
# COMPACT_ATOMS: atom_id res chain seq x y z
N MET A 1 -27.39 -10.74 -17.70
CA MET A 1 -26.54 -9.66 -17.16
C MET A 1 -26.19 -9.89 -15.67
N ASP A 2 -26.71 -10.97 -15.09
CA ASP A 2 -26.62 -11.30 -13.65
C ASP A 2 -25.32 -12.02 -13.26
N GLU A 3 -24.74 -12.81 -14.17
CA GLU A 3 -23.54 -13.62 -13.90
C GLU A 3 -22.27 -12.78 -13.68
N GLN A 4 -22.08 -11.71 -14.46
CA GLN A 4 -20.92 -10.81 -14.33
C GLN A 4 -20.95 -10.07 -12.97
N LYS A 5 -22.13 -9.62 -12.54
CA LYS A 5 -22.32 -8.89 -11.28
C LYS A 5 -22.08 -9.80 -10.07
N ALA A 6 -22.54 -11.05 -10.15
CA ALA A 6 -22.28 -12.06 -9.13
C ALA A 6 -20.77 -12.36 -9.02
N ASN A 7 -20.05 -12.51 -10.14
CA ASN A 7 -18.62 -12.78 -10.13
C ASN A 7 -17.80 -11.60 -9.53
N THR A 8 -18.15 -10.36 -9.87
CA THR A 8 -17.47 -9.18 -9.29
C THR A 8 -17.76 -9.04 -7.80
N ALA A 9 -18.98 -9.31 -7.34
CA ALA A 9 -19.32 -9.28 -5.92
C ALA A 9 -18.54 -10.36 -5.13
N VAL A 10 -18.46 -11.58 -5.67
CA VAL A 10 -17.69 -12.69 -5.09
C VAL A 10 -16.19 -12.38 -5.06
N ALA A 11 -15.64 -11.76 -6.10
CA ALA A 11 -14.25 -11.29 -6.12
C ALA A 11 -13.98 -10.21 -5.05
N GLY A 12 -14.93 -9.28 -4.88
CA GLY A 12 -14.86 -8.24 -3.84
C GLY A 12 -14.84 -8.84 -2.44
N GLU A 13 -15.77 -9.73 -2.13
CA GLU A 13 -15.85 -10.38 -0.81
C GLU A 13 -14.62 -11.26 -0.51
N GLN A 14 -14.05 -11.95 -1.51
CA GLN A 14 -12.79 -12.68 -1.35
C GLN A 14 -11.63 -11.76 -0.99
N LEU A 15 -11.56 -10.57 -1.61
CA LEU A 15 -10.53 -9.60 -1.29
C LEU A 15 -10.70 -9.03 0.12
N VAL A 16 -11.94 -8.75 0.56
CA VAL A 16 -12.24 -8.35 1.94
C VAL A 16 -11.74 -9.42 2.91
N GLN A 17 -12.05 -10.69 2.65
CA GLN A 17 -11.60 -11.79 3.50
C GLN A 17 -10.07 -11.90 3.57
N TRP A 18 -9.39 -11.75 2.43
CA TRP A 18 -7.92 -11.72 2.40
C TRP A 18 -7.34 -10.59 3.26
N VAL A 19 -7.94 -9.39 3.23
CA VAL A 19 -7.50 -8.27 4.07
C VAL A 19 -7.74 -8.57 5.56
N VAL A 20 -8.88 -9.15 5.92
CA VAL A 20 -9.17 -9.60 7.29
C VAL A 20 -8.09 -10.57 7.77
N ASP A 21 -7.75 -11.58 6.96
CA ASP A 21 -6.76 -12.59 7.35
C ASP A 21 -5.33 -12.02 7.44
N LEU A 22 -4.99 -11.07 6.57
CA LEU A 22 -3.76 -10.29 6.68
C LEU A 22 -3.69 -9.55 8.03
N TRP A 23 -4.77 -8.87 8.42
CA TRP A 23 -4.85 -8.15 9.68
C TRP A 23 -4.73 -9.10 10.88
N ARG A 24 -5.49 -10.21 10.88
CA ARG A 24 -5.41 -11.26 11.91
C ARG A 24 -3.99 -11.78 12.08
N SER A 25 -3.29 -12.01 10.97
CA SER A 25 -1.90 -12.48 10.97
C SER A 25 -0.90 -11.46 11.51
N LEU A 26 -1.06 -10.18 11.14
CA LEU A 26 -0.16 -9.10 11.55
C LEU A 26 -0.37 -8.65 13.00
N LEU A 27 -1.63 -8.60 13.45
CA LEU A 27 -2.02 -8.14 14.79
C LEU A 27 -2.14 -9.28 15.80
N LYS A 28 -2.15 -10.54 15.35
CA LYS A 28 -2.35 -11.73 16.20
C LYS A 28 -3.70 -11.74 16.93
N MET A 29 -4.73 -11.22 16.27
CA MET A 29 -6.10 -11.09 16.79
C MET A 29 -7.07 -11.82 15.86
N PRO A 30 -7.53 -13.04 16.19
CA PRO A 30 -8.47 -13.79 15.34
C PRO A 30 -9.87 -13.14 15.24
N GLU A 31 -10.25 -12.27 16.17
CA GLU A 31 -11.55 -11.61 16.26
C GLU A 31 -11.75 -10.42 15.30
N ILE A 32 -10.78 -10.12 14.45
CA ILE A 32 -10.91 -9.06 13.45
C ILE A 32 -11.98 -9.44 12.43
N GLU A 33 -12.88 -8.51 12.14
CA GLU A 33 -13.98 -8.63 11.20
C GLU A 33 -13.82 -7.59 10.07
N ALA A 34 -14.65 -7.71 9.02
CA ALA A 34 -14.56 -6.88 7.82
C ALA A 34 -14.69 -5.36 8.08
N ASP A 35 -15.39 -4.99 9.15
CA ASP A 35 -15.69 -3.60 9.52
C ASP A 35 -14.95 -3.18 10.81
N THR A 36 -13.96 -3.97 11.27
CA THR A 36 -13.10 -3.60 12.41
C THR A 36 -12.24 -2.38 12.04
N HIS A 37 -12.31 -1.35 12.88
CA HIS A 37 -11.57 -0.12 12.64
C HIS A 37 -10.10 -0.24 13.09
N LEU A 38 -9.17 0.32 12.32
CA LEU A 38 -7.73 0.30 12.60
C LEU A 38 -7.38 0.94 13.95
N PHE A 39 -8.19 1.90 14.40
CA PHE A 39 -8.00 2.63 15.67
C PHE A 39 -8.51 1.88 16.90
N ASP A 40 -9.34 0.85 16.69
CA ASP A 40 -9.87 0.00 17.77
C ASP A 40 -8.94 -1.16 18.11
N VAL A 41 -7.87 -1.35 17.32
CA VAL A 41 -6.88 -2.42 17.45
C VAL A 41 -5.49 -1.83 17.70
N PRO A 42 -4.54 -2.59 18.27
CA PRO A 42 -3.17 -2.14 18.51
C PRO A 42 -2.33 -2.06 17.21
N ALA A 43 -2.86 -1.41 16.17
CA ALA A 43 -2.15 -1.12 14.94
C ALA A 43 -1.14 0.01 15.16
N SER A 44 0.02 -0.12 14.53
CA SER A 44 1.09 0.88 14.53
C SER A 44 1.45 1.26 13.10
N SER A 45 2.25 2.32 12.93
CA SER A 45 2.81 2.67 11.62
C SER A 45 3.60 1.52 11.00
N LEU A 46 4.29 0.70 11.82
CA LEU A 46 4.97 -0.50 11.34
C LEU A 46 3.98 -1.56 10.85
N THR A 47 2.81 -1.68 11.47
CA THR A 47 1.73 -2.56 11.00
C THR A 47 1.25 -2.11 9.61
N ALA A 48 0.99 -0.81 9.43
CA ALA A 48 0.54 -0.26 8.16
C ALA A 48 1.61 -0.40 7.04
N VAL A 49 2.90 -0.16 7.34
CA VAL A 49 4.00 -0.44 6.42
C VAL A 49 4.05 -1.92 6.04
N ARG A 50 3.85 -2.81 7.02
CA ARG A 50 3.81 -4.26 6.77
C ARG A 50 2.62 -4.66 5.89
N MET A 51 1.44 -4.08 6.12
CA MET A 51 0.25 -4.30 5.26
C MET A 51 0.56 -3.90 3.82
N ARG A 52 1.07 -2.68 3.61
CA ARG A 52 1.47 -2.19 2.28
C ARG A 52 2.42 -3.15 1.57
N SER A 53 3.48 -3.61 2.25
CA SER A 53 4.44 -4.54 1.65
C SER A 53 3.81 -5.87 1.25
N ARG A 54 2.80 -6.37 1.98
CA ARG A 54 2.11 -7.64 1.66
C ARG A 54 1.17 -7.46 0.47
N ILE A 55 0.46 -6.33 0.43
CA ILE A 55 -0.40 -5.97 -0.70
C ILE A 55 0.42 -5.82 -1.99
N GLN A 56 1.58 -5.18 -1.92
CA GLN A 56 2.50 -5.09 -3.05
C GLN A 56 3.01 -6.48 -3.48
N ALA A 57 3.46 -7.30 -2.53
CA ALA A 57 4.07 -8.60 -2.83
C ALA A 57 3.07 -9.65 -3.35
N GLU A 58 1.85 -9.68 -2.81
CA GLU A 58 0.87 -10.72 -3.11
C GLU A 58 -0.12 -10.29 -4.20
N LEU A 59 -0.47 -9.01 -4.26
CA LEU A 59 -1.49 -8.49 -5.19
C LEU A 59 -0.90 -7.60 -6.29
N GLY A 60 0.38 -7.23 -6.21
CA GLY A 60 1.02 -6.35 -7.19
C GLY A 60 0.38 -4.96 -7.23
N LYS A 61 -0.18 -4.48 -6.11
CA LYS A 61 -0.90 -3.20 -6.02
C LYS A 61 -0.09 -2.17 -5.26
N GLU A 62 -0.11 -0.94 -5.78
CA GLU A 62 0.50 0.22 -5.13
C GLU A 62 -0.55 0.99 -4.34
N ILE A 63 -0.34 1.07 -3.03
CA ILE A 63 -1.17 1.85 -2.12
C ILE A 63 -0.29 2.75 -1.28
N GLU A 64 -0.73 3.99 -1.06
CA GLU A 64 -0.02 4.91 -0.19
C GLU A 64 -0.31 4.60 1.28
N LEU A 65 0.62 4.98 2.15
CA LEU A 65 0.42 4.80 3.59
C LEU A 65 -0.74 5.66 4.11
N ILE A 66 -0.96 6.83 3.52
CA ILE A 66 -2.05 7.73 3.89
C ILE A 66 -3.41 7.11 3.54
N ASP A 67 -3.52 6.43 2.39
CA ASP A 67 -4.77 5.78 1.97
C ASP A 67 -5.19 4.65 2.93
N ILE A 68 -4.24 3.97 3.56
CA ILE A 68 -4.52 2.96 4.60
C ILE A 68 -5.17 3.60 5.83
N LEU A 69 -4.79 4.83 6.17
CA LEU A 69 -5.33 5.55 7.32
C LEU A 69 -6.71 6.16 7.01
N ASP A 70 -6.93 6.58 5.76
CA ASP A 70 -8.21 7.13 5.28
C ASP A 70 -9.25 6.03 4.96
N HIS A 71 -8.80 4.78 4.79
CA HIS A 71 -9.64 3.59 4.63
C HIS A 71 -9.38 2.57 5.75
N PRO A 72 -9.76 2.91 6.99
CA PRO A 72 -9.31 2.24 8.21
C PRO A 72 -10.05 0.94 8.53
N THR A 73 -10.80 0.34 7.60
CA THR A 73 -11.42 -0.97 7.78
C THR A 73 -10.98 -1.94 6.68
N PRO A 74 -10.97 -3.27 6.93
CA PRO A 74 -10.69 -4.26 5.89
C PRO A 74 -11.57 -4.13 4.64
N ARG A 75 -12.85 -3.79 4.82
CA ARG A 75 -13.80 -3.56 3.72
C ARG A 75 -13.42 -2.35 2.87
N GLU A 76 -13.11 -1.22 3.49
CA GLU A 76 -12.71 -0.01 2.77
C GLU A 76 -11.35 -0.21 2.08
N MET A 77 -10.41 -0.88 2.76
CA MET A 77 -9.10 -1.21 2.22
C MET A 77 -9.20 -2.15 1.00
N ALA A 78 -10.09 -3.14 1.01
CA ALA A 78 -10.35 -3.96 -0.18
C ALA A 78 -10.89 -3.12 -1.35
N GLY A 79 -11.75 -2.14 -1.07
CA GLY A 79 -12.22 -1.16 -2.04
C GLY A 79 -11.09 -0.31 -2.63
N LEU A 80 -10.16 0.15 -1.78
CA LEU A 80 -8.94 0.84 -2.19
C LEU A 80 -8.07 -0.04 -3.09
N ILE A 81 -7.73 -1.25 -2.66
CA ILE A 81 -6.88 -2.20 -3.39
C ILE A 81 -7.46 -2.53 -4.78
N THR A 82 -8.79 -2.64 -4.88
CA THR A 82 -9.48 -2.89 -6.16
C THR A 82 -9.19 -1.79 -7.18
N ARG A 83 -9.13 -0.53 -6.73
CA ARG A 83 -8.91 0.65 -7.57
C ARG A 83 -7.44 1.05 -7.68
N ALA A 84 -6.60 0.51 -6.81
CA ALA A 84 -5.18 0.79 -6.77
C ALA A 84 -4.50 0.44 -8.10
N PRO A 85 -3.56 1.28 -8.58
CA PRO A 85 -2.77 0.97 -9.76
C PRO A 85 -1.88 -0.26 -9.50
N ALA A 86 -1.42 -0.88 -10.58
CA ALA A 86 -0.41 -1.91 -10.48
C ALA A 86 0.91 -1.27 -9.99
N TRP A 87 1.57 -1.92 -9.03
CA TRP A 87 2.87 -1.50 -8.57
C TRP A 87 3.89 -1.71 -9.69
N THR A 88 4.47 -0.62 -10.20
CA THR A 88 5.45 -0.65 -11.30
C THR A 88 6.89 -0.87 -10.83
N GLY A 89 7.10 -1.16 -9.54
CA GLY A 89 8.43 -1.29 -8.95
C GLY A 89 8.97 0.05 -8.43
N VAL A 90 10.11 -0.02 -7.72
CA VAL A 90 10.92 1.17 -7.42
C VAL A 90 11.33 1.76 -8.77
N GLN A 91 10.87 2.97 -9.09
CA GLN A 91 11.39 3.71 -10.23
C GLN A 91 12.92 3.79 -10.03
N PRO A 92 13.70 3.12 -10.88
CA PRO A 92 15.13 3.12 -10.71
C PRO A 92 15.59 4.57 -10.84
N TRP A 93 16.69 4.86 -10.20
CA TRP A 93 17.44 6.12 -10.20
C TRP A 93 17.90 6.57 -11.61
N GLN A 94 17.19 6.18 -12.67
CA GLN A 94 17.48 6.36 -14.09
C GLN A 94 16.81 7.59 -14.72
N GLU A 95 15.95 8.33 -14.00
CA GLU A 95 15.48 9.67 -14.42
C GLU A 95 16.10 10.83 -13.63
N LEU A 96 16.96 10.53 -12.65
CA LEU A 96 17.96 11.51 -12.26
C LEU A 96 19.04 11.49 -13.34
N ASP A 97 18.82 12.25 -14.41
CA ASP A 97 19.85 12.65 -15.35
C ASP A 97 20.94 13.42 -14.59
N TRP A 98 21.86 12.67 -13.99
CA TRP A 98 23.08 13.17 -13.39
C TRP A 98 24.11 13.60 -14.45
N SER A 99 23.76 13.52 -15.75
CA SER A 99 24.61 13.88 -16.89
C SER A 99 24.40 15.31 -17.40
N THR A 100 23.58 16.13 -16.73
CA THR A 100 23.75 17.58 -16.83
C THR A 100 24.81 18.02 -15.82
N PRO A 101 26.02 18.43 -16.25
CA PRO A 101 26.92 19.13 -15.36
C PRO A 101 26.19 20.35 -14.83
N LYS A 102 26.12 20.52 -13.51
CA LYS A 102 25.83 21.84 -12.93
C LYS A 102 27.07 22.71 -13.18
N ASP A 103 27.33 23.08 -14.43
CA ASP A 103 28.30 24.12 -14.71
C ASP A 103 27.72 25.46 -14.26
N GLY A 104 28.53 26.21 -13.55
CA GLY A 104 28.15 27.47 -12.97
C GLY A 104 29.00 27.95 -11.79
N ARG A 105 30.14 27.30 -11.48
CA ARG A 105 31.44 27.94 -11.17
C ARG A 105 32.41 27.03 -10.42
N ASP A 106 33.54 26.81 -11.07
CA ASP A 106 34.82 26.43 -10.50
C ASP A 106 35.45 27.64 -9.73
N THR A 107 36.38 27.29 -8.86
CA THR A 107 37.50 28.05 -8.29
C THR A 107 37.35 28.70 -6.90
N ALA A 108 38.10 28.08 -5.98
CA ALA A 108 38.83 28.62 -4.82
C ALA A 108 38.29 28.28 -3.41
N GLU A 109 38.76 27.17 -2.85
CA GLU A 109 39.14 27.15 -1.43
C GLU A 109 40.57 27.70 -1.31
N PRO A 110 40.82 28.81 -0.58
CA PRO A 110 42.18 29.24 -0.27
C PRO A 110 42.72 28.41 0.91
N THR A 111 43.92 27.88 0.73
CA THR A 111 44.75 27.27 1.76
C THR A 111 44.93 28.19 2.97
N HIS A 112 44.58 27.71 4.17
CA HIS A 112 45.32 28.02 5.39
C HIS A 112 45.20 26.90 6.42
#